data_AF-A0A353NPA8-F1
#
_entry.id   AF-A0A353NPA8-F1
#
_cell.length_a   1.000
_cell.length_b   1.000
_cell.length_c   1.000
_cell.angle_alpha   90.00
_cell.angle_beta   90.00
_cell.angle_gamma   90.00
#
_symmetry.space_group_name_H-M   'P 1'
#
loop_
_entity.id
_entity.type
_entity.pdbx_description
1 polymer ?
#
loop_
_entity_poly.entity_id
_entity_poly.type
_entity_poly.pdbx_seq_one_letter_code
_entity_poly.pdbx_strand_id
1 'polypeptide(L)'
;QLARNWTIVYFANFFGAILIAWFFYLSGVWEMNGTLIGVKSVMTANGKVGLTWTEALVRGILCNWLVCLAVWLASGSKDGVSKILCIVFPITAFVACGFEHSIANM
;
A
#
# COMPACT_ATOMS: atom_id res chain seq x y z
N GLN A 1 -15.62 -13.96 16.06
CA GLN A 1 -15.73 -12.51 15.75
C GLN A 1 -14.52 -12.00 14.97
N LEU A 2 -13.28 -12.30 15.40
CA LEU A 2 -12.05 -11.84 14.75
C LEU A 2 -11.92 -12.26 13.27
N ALA A 3 -11.95 -13.56 12.98
CA ALA A 3 -11.81 -14.09 11.62
C ALA A 3 -12.86 -13.50 10.66
N ARG A 4 -14.12 -13.43 11.09
CA ARG A 4 -15.21 -12.79 10.33
C ARG A 4 -14.87 -11.35 9.94
N ASN A 5 -14.42 -10.53 10.89
CA ASN A 5 -14.12 -9.14 10.63
C ASN A 5 -12.92 -8.99 9.69
N TRP A 6 -11.85 -9.77 9.91
CA TRP A 6 -10.68 -9.75 9.03
C TRP A 6 -11.02 -10.17 7.60
N THR A 7 -11.81 -11.23 7.44
CA THR A 7 -12.28 -11.67 6.12
C THR A 7 -13.07 -10.57 5.43
N ILE A 8 -14.06 -9.97 6.11
CA ILE A 8 -14.88 -8.90 5.52
C ILE A 8 -14.01 -7.71 5.10
N VAL A 9 -13.13 -7.23 5.99
CA VAL A 9 -12.28 -6.07 5.73
C VAL A 9 -11.30 -6.34 4.59
N TYR A 10 -10.70 -7.54 4.55
CA TYR A 10 -9.77 -7.93 3.50
C TYR A 10 -10.43 -7.94 2.13
N PHE A 11 -11.62 -8.54 2.01
CA PHE A 11 -12.35 -8.55 0.74
C PHE A 11 -12.89 -7.17 0.35
N ALA A 12 -13.39 -6.37 1.30
CA ALA A 12 -13.81 -5.00 1.01
C ALA A 12 -12.65 -4.15 0.47
N ASN A 13 -11.46 -4.27 1.06
CA ASN A 13 -10.24 -3.63 0.56
C ASN A 13 -9.90 -4.10 -0.87
N PHE A 14 -9.98 -5.40 -1.13
CA PHE A 14 -9.71 -5.96 -2.46
C PHE A 14 -10.66 -5.40 -3.52
N PHE A 15 -11.98 -5.37 -3.24
CA PHE A 15 -12.95 -4.78 -4.16
C PHE A 15 -12.72 -3.27 -4.35
N GLY A 16 -12.36 -2.55 -3.28
CA GLY A 16 -12.00 -1.14 -3.36
C GLY A 16 -10.78 -0.89 -4.24
N ALA A 17 -9.73 -1.70 -4.10
CA ALA A 17 -8.51 -1.59 -4.90
C ALA A 17 -8.80 -1.81 -6.40
N ILE A 18 -9.58 -2.84 -6.75
CA ILE A 18 -10.02 -3.08 -8.14
C ILE A 18 -10.82 -1.89 -8.68
N LEU A 19 -11.74 -1.32 -7.90
CA LEU A 19 -12.52 -0.16 -8.32
C LEU A 19 -11.61 1.03 -8.65
N ILE A 20 -10.61 1.30 -7.81
CA ILE A 20 -9.64 2.38 -8.05
C ILE A 20 -8.77 2.09 -9.28
N ALA A 21 -8.30 0.86 -9.47
CA ALA A 21 -7.58 0.47 -10.69
C ALA A 21 -8.43 0.64 -11.95
N TRP A 22 -9.73 0.33 -11.88
CA TRP A 22 -10.69 0.55 -12.96
C TRP A 22 -10.89 2.03 -13.27
N PHE A 23 -11.04 2.89 -12.26
CA PHE A 23 -11.10 4.34 -12.46
C PHE A 23 -9.79 4.90 -13.04
N PHE A 24 -8.65 4.40 -12.59
CA PHE A 24 -7.35 4.76 -13.17
C PHE A 24 -7.27 4.39 -14.65
N TYR A 25 -7.75 3.21 -15.04
CA TYR A 25 -7.82 2.79 -16.43
C TYR A 25 -8.74 3.69 -17.27
N LEU A 26 -9.98 3.91 -16.82
CA LEU A 26 -10.96 4.75 -17.51
C LEU A 26 -10.56 6.23 -17.60
N SER A 27 -9.74 6.71 -16.66
CA SER A 27 -9.25 8.08 -16.68
C SER A 27 -8.25 8.37 -17.80
N GLY A 28 -7.69 7.33 -18.45
CA GLY A 28 -6.65 7.47 -19.47
C GLY A 28 -5.28 7.91 -18.92
N VAL A 29 -5.11 8.08 -17.60
CA VAL A 29 -3.85 8.52 -16.99
C VAL A 29 -2.69 7.56 -17.32
N TRP A 30 -2.99 6.27 -17.50
CA TRP A 30 -1.99 5.27 -17.87
C TRP A 30 -1.36 5.53 -19.26
N GLU A 31 -2.05 6.22 -20.16
CA GLU A 31 -1.58 6.57 -21.51
C GLU A 31 -0.71 7.83 -21.53
N MET A 32 -0.71 8.62 -20.45
CA MET A 32 0.06 9.86 -20.37
C MET A 32 1.56 9.60 -20.54
N ASN A 33 2.25 10.63 -21.07
CA ASN A 33 3.69 10.58 -21.34
C ASN A 33 4.06 9.42 -22.28
N GLY A 34 3.23 9.17 -23.32
CA GLY A 34 3.45 8.10 -24.28
C GLY A 34 3.39 6.71 -23.65
N THR A 35 2.39 6.44 -22.79
CA THR A 35 2.18 5.20 -22.02
C THR A 35 3.22 4.89 -20.94
N LEU A 36 4.20 5.77 -20.70
CA LEU A 36 5.25 5.54 -19.71
C LEU A 36 4.72 5.37 -18.28
N ILE A 37 3.58 5.99 -17.95
CA ILE A 37 2.93 5.79 -16.64
C ILE A 37 2.44 4.34 -16.51
N GLY A 38 1.70 3.83 -17.51
CA GLY A 38 1.23 2.45 -17.53
C GLY A 38 2.38 1.44 -17.51
N VAL A 39 3.43 1.67 -18.32
CA VAL A 39 4.64 0.84 -18.32
C VAL A 39 5.27 0.79 -16.93
N LYS A 40 5.42 1.93 -16.25
CA LYS A 40 5.98 1.98 -14.90
C LYS A 40 5.15 1.17 -13.90
N SER A 41 3.81 1.27 -13.95
CA SER A 41 2.92 0.48 -13.09
C SER A 41 3.11 -1.03 -13.29
N VAL A 42 3.17 -1.48 -14.55
CA VAL A 42 3.41 -2.91 -14.87
C VAL A 42 4.79 -3.37 -14.42
N MET A 43 5.84 -2.56 -14.62
CA MET A 43 7.19 -2.88 -14.16
C MET A 43 7.26 -2.98 -12.63
N THR A 44 6.58 -2.09 -11.91
CA THR A 44 6.48 -2.17 -10.44
C THR A 44 5.77 -3.45 -9.99
N ALA A 45 4.66 -3.82 -10.63
CA ALA A 45 3.96 -5.07 -10.33
C ALA A 45 4.83 -6.30 -10.63
N ASN A 46 5.53 -6.32 -11.77
CA ASN A 46 6.42 -7.41 -12.16
C ASN A 46 7.56 -7.61 -11.15
N GLY A 47 8.14 -6.52 -10.63
CA GLY A 47 9.17 -6.61 -9.59
C GLY A 47 8.67 -7.23 -8.28
N LYS A 48 7.40 -7.02 -7.93
CA LYS A 48 6.78 -7.54 -6.70
C LYS A 48 6.45 -9.03 -6.80
N VAL A 49 5.95 -9.50 -7.95
CA VAL A 49 5.64 -10.92 -8.17
C VAL A 49 6.88 -11.79 -8.39
N GLY A 50 8.03 -11.19 -8.68
CA GLY A 50 9.31 -11.87 -8.83
C GLY A 50 10.05 -12.14 -7.51
N LEU A 51 9.51 -11.73 -6.37
CA LEU A 51 10.15 -11.92 -5.06
C LEU A 51 10.14 -13.40 -4.65
N THR A 52 11.22 -13.85 -4.00
CA THR A 52 11.19 -15.15 -3.32
C THR A 52 10.23 -15.10 -2.14
N TRP A 53 9.73 -16.26 -1.71
CA TRP A 53 8.80 -16.34 -0.58
C TRP A 53 9.37 -15.68 0.69
N THR A 54 10.65 -15.92 1.00
CA THR A 54 11.31 -15.36 2.19
C THR A 54 11.43 -13.85 2.10
N GLU A 55 11.79 -13.30 0.94
CA GLU A 55 11.87 -11.86 0.74
C GLU A 55 10.50 -11.20 0.89
N ALA A 56 9.46 -11.78 0.27
CA ALA A 56 8.10 -11.28 0.37
C ALA A 56 7.58 -11.30 1.81
N LEU A 57 7.85 -12.38 2.56
CA LEU A 57 7.45 -12.49 3.97
C LEU A 57 8.14 -11.43 4.83
N VAL A 58 9.47 -11.30 4.75
CA VAL A 58 10.24 -10.37 5.57
C VAL A 58 9.87 -8.92 5.23
N ARG A 59 9.75 -8.58 3.94
CA ARG A 59 9.28 -7.25 3.51
C ARG A 59 7.86 -6.95 3.99
N GLY A 60 6.99 -7.96 4.04
CA GLY A 60 5.64 -7.84 4.60
C GLY A 60 5.63 -7.50 6.09
N ILE A 61 6.46 -8.20 6.87
CA ILE A 61 6.62 -7.94 8.32
C ILE A 61 7.12 -6.52 8.56
N LEU A 62 8.18 -6.12 7.84
CA LEU A 62 8.79 -4.78 7.99
C LEU A 62 7.83 -3.66 7.57
N CYS A 63 7.06 -3.88 6.51
CA CYS A 63 6.01 -2.95 6.09
C CYS A 63 4.99 -2.73 7.22
N ASN A 64 4.38 -3.81 7.70
CA ASN A 64 3.29 -3.70 8.67
C ASN A 64 3.76 -3.20 10.04
N TRP A 65 5.04 -3.41 10.40
CA TRP A 65 5.63 -2.77 11.57
C TRP A 65 5.56 -1.24 11.45
N LEU A 66 6.03 -0.68 10.33
CA LEU A 66 6.02 0.77 10.12
C LEU A 66 4.61 1.35 10.01
N VAL A 67 3.66 0.63 9.38
CA VAL A 67 2.25 1.04 9.34
C VAL A 67 1.63 1.08 10.73
N CYS A 68 1.82 0.03 11.54
CA CYS A 68 1.32 0.01 12.92
C CYS A 68 1.97 1.11 13.77
N LEU A 69 3.27 1.39 13.57
CA LEU A 69 3.96 2.48 14.25
C LEU A 69 3.38 3.85 13.88
N ALA A 70 3.09 4.11 12.60
CA ALA A 70 2.44 5.34 12.16
C ALA A 70 1.07 5.53 12.83
N VAL A 71 0.24 4.48 12.84
CA VAL A 71 -1.09 4.50 13.49
C VAL A 71 -0.96 4.74 15.00
N TRP A 72 0.02 4.10 15.65
CA TRP A 72 0.30 4.29 17.08
C TRP A 72 0.68 5.75 17.40
N LEU A 73 1.65 6.31 16.67
CA LEU A 73 2.10 7.70 16.86
C LEU A 73 0.98 8.72 16.60
N ALA A 74 0.18 8.51 15.54
CA ALA A 74 -0.97 9.36 15.24
C ALA A 74 -2.06 9.26 16.33
N SER A 75 -2.28 8.07 16.89
CA SER A 75 -3.25 7.89 17.97
C SER A 75 -2.82 8.59 19.27
N GLY A 76 -1.52 8.75 19.50
CA GLY A 76 -0.97 9.52 20.62
C GLY A 76 -0.96 11.05 20.43
N SER A 77 -1.31 11.54 19.24
CA SER A 77 -1.24 12.98 18.90
C SER A 77 -2.57 13.69 19.14
N LYS A 78 -2.51 14.95 19.61
CA LYS A 78 -3.71 15.73 19.99
C LYS A 78 -4.29 16.57 18.86
N ASP A 79 -3.45 17.13 18.01
CA ASP A 79 -3.84 18.00 16.90
C ASP A 79 -3.64 17.32 15.53
N GLY A 80 -4.30 17.86 14.51
CA GLY A 80 -4.28 17.29 13.16
C GLY A 80 -2.90 17.36 12.50
N VAL A 81 -2.12 18.41 12.74
CA VAL A 81 -0.80 18.59 12.11
C VAL A 81 0.16 17.52 12.63
N SER A 82 0.21 17.32 13.93
CA SER A 82 1.00 16.26 14.57
C SER A 82 0.63 14.87 14.03
N LYS A 83 -0.66 14.58 13.88
CA LYS A 83 -1.13 13.30 13.29
C LYS A 83 -0.60 13.08 11.88
N ILE A 84 -0.66 14.10 11.04
CA ILE A 84 -0.15 14.02 9.66
C ILE A 84 1.36 13.75 9.68
N LEU A 85 2.13 14.53 10.44
CA LEU A 85 3.58 14.36 10.51
C LEU A 85 3.99 12.98 11.05
N CYS A 86 3.28 12.45 12.04
CA CYS A 86 3.50 11.10 12.57
C CYS A 86 3.28 9.99 11.53
N ILE A 87 2.41 10.20 10.54
CA ILE A 87 2.11 9.22 9.49
C ILE A 87 3.11 9.38 8.32
N VAL A 88 3.44 10.60 7.92
CA VAL A 88 4.26 10.86 6.72
C VAL A 88 5.60 10.13 6.77
N PHE A 89 6.32 10.19 7.89
CA PHE A 89 7.67 9.60 7.97
C PHE A 89 7.69 8.07 7.88
N PRO A 90 6.93 7.30 8.70
CA PRO A 90 6.98 5.85 8.61
C PRO A 90 6.43 5.31 7.29
N ILE A 91 5.40 5.96 6.72
CA ILE A 91 4.83 5.56 5.43
C ILE A 91 5.82 5.81 4.30
N THR A 92 6.46 6.99 4.26
CA THR A 92 7.51 7.29 3.27
C THR A 92 8.68 6.31 3.38
N ALA A 93 9.09 5.96 4.61
CA ALA A 93 10.19 5.04 4.84
C ALA A 93 9.91 3.64 4.26
N PHE A 94 8.76 3.02 4.54
CA PHE A 94 8.52 1.66 4.04
C PHE A 94 8.36 1.64 2.50
N VAL A 95 7.77 2.68 1.92
CA VAL A 95 7.61 2.79 0.45
C VAL A 95 8.98 2.98 -0.21
N ALA A 96 9.83 3.85 0.33
CA ALA A 96 11.18 4.09 -0.19
C ALA A 96 12.08 2.85 -0.05
N CYS A 97 11.94 2.09 1.04
CA CYS A 97 12.66 0.83 1.25
C CYS A 97 12.12 -0.34 0.41
N GLY A 98 11.01 -0.18 -0.33
CA GLY A 98 10.42 -1.23 -1.14
C GLY A 98 9.85 -2.40 -0.32
N PHE A 99 9.30 -2.09 0.86
CA PHE A 99 8.58 -3.08 1.67
C PHE A 99 7.18 -3.34 1.09
N GLU A 100 6.62 -4.51 1.42
CA GLU A 100 5.43 -5.04 0.75
C GLU A 100 4.18 -4.93 1.63
N HIS A 101 3.18 -4.18 1.17
CA HIS A 101 1.90 -4.04 1.88
C HIS A 101 0.82 -4.81 1.11
N SER A 102 0.19 -5.80 1.75
CA SER A 102 -0.79 -6.67 1.10
C SER A 102 -1.91 -5.89 0.41
N ILE A 103 -2.49 -4.89 1.09
CA ILE A 103 -3.58 -4.09 0.54
C ILE A 103 -3.13 -3.11 -0.55
N ALA A 104 -1.88 -2.63 -0.51
CA ALA A 104 -1.39 -1.70 -1.54
C ALA A 104 -1.03 -2.44 -2.84
N ASN A 105 -0.85 -3.76 -2.74
CA ASN A 105 -0.55 -4.65 -3.85
C ASN A 105 -1.81 -5.35 -4.41
N MET A 106 -2.99 -5.13 -3.81
CA MET A 106 -4.28 -5.61 -4.33
C MET A 106 -4.64 -4.88 -5.62
#